data_AF-U1G2B0-F1
#
_entry.id   AF-U1G2B0-F1
#
_cell.length_a   1.000
_cell.length_b   1.000
_cell.length_c   1.000
_cell.angle_alpha   90.00
_cell.angle_beta   90.00
_cell.angle_gamma   90.00
#
_symmetry.space_group_name_H-M   'P 1'
#
loop_
_entity.id
_entity.type
_entity.pdbx_description
1 polymer ?
#
loop_
_entity_poly.entity_id
_entity_poly.type
_entity_poly.pdbx_seq_one_letter_code
_entity_poly.pdbx_strand_id
1 'polypeptide(L)'
;MKNQQGTIQRILADNFSVVPHAKITYVGWLTKESIKKRNSSIVIEFTQPEMANAIIYAGFLWEGLIYNCQLYDRSCRIKQCLRCYDYGHIGTQCSAPQKCGYCAGGHGSRDCSVKGSPGFKPKCALCGGIHTAWNAACPARQKEMQRVEKAKQLRNHYWPIPPRRTASATDSHNKTGPTLSTSSSDDTTGPAT
;
A
#
# COMPACT_ATOMS: atom_id res chain seq x y z
N MET A 1 -0.06 16.80 -8.98
CA MET A 1 0.32 16.51 -10.38
C MET A 1 -0.85 16.96 -11.24
N LYS A 2 -0.64 17.90 -12.17
CA LYS A 2 -1.74 18.60 -12.86
C LYS A 2 -2.29 17.82 -14.07
N ASN A 3 -1.47 16.99 -14.72
CA ASN A 3 -1.88 16.16 -15.88
C ASN A 3 -1.77 14.67 -15.52
N GLN A 4 -2.83 14.07 -14.98
CA GLN A 4 -2.85 12.64 -14.63
C GLN A 4 -2.65 11.75 -15.86
N GLN A 5 -3.45 11.98 -16.91
CA GLN A 5 -3.49 11.09 -18.07
C GLN A 5 -2.17 11.04 -18.82
N GLY A 6 -1.57 12.20 -19.11
CA GLY A 6 -0.28 12.26 -19.80
C GLY A 6 0.86 11.68 -18.97
N THR A 7 0.82 11.86 -17.64
CA THR A 7 1.78 11.20 -16.76
C THR A 7 1.61 9.68 -16.78
N ILE A 8 0.38 9.16 -16.66
CA ILE A 8 0.12 7.71 -16.70
C ILE A 8 0.60 7.11 -18.02
N GLN A 9 0.34 7.76 -19.15
CA GLN A 9 0.80 7.28 -20.46
C GLN A 9 2.33 7.16 -20.52
N ARG A 10 3.06 8.15 -20.00
CA ARG A 10 4.53 8.10 -19.94
C ARG A 10 5.03 6.98 -19.04
N ILE A 11 4.43 6.80 -17.86
CA ILE A 11 4.77 5.69 -16.96
C ILE A 11 4.63 4.34 -17.66
N LEU A 12 3.50 4.13 -18.33
CA LEU A 12 3.21 2.88 -19.01
C LEU A 12 4.18 2.64 -20.17
N ALA A 13 4.56 3.69 -20.90
CA ALA A 13 5.57 3.59 -21.95
C ALA A 13 6.96 3.24 -21.39
N ASP A 14 7.42 3.95 -20.36
CA ASP A 14 8.72 3.74 -19.73
C ASP A 14 8.82 2.32 -19.13
N ASN A 15 7.74 1.80 -18.55
CA ASN A 15 7.73 0.51 -17.85
C ASN A 15 7.09 -0.63 -18.66
N PHE A 16 6.89 -0.46 -19.97
CA PHE A 16 6.16 -1.41 -20.81
C PHE A 16 6.76 -2.82 -20.79
N SER A 17 8.08 -2.95 -20.71
CA SER A 17 8.77 -4.25 -20.64
C SER A 17 8.49 -5.02 -19.35
N VAL A 18 8.20 -4.32 -18.24
CA VAL A 18 7.94 -4.92 -16.93
C VAL A 18 6.44 -5.13 -16.71
N VAL A 19 5.61 -4.19 -17.18
CA VAL A 19 4.16 -4.18 -16.94
C VAL A 19 3.34 -3.87 -18.21
N PRO A 20 3.39 -4.73 -19.24
CA PRO A 20 2.80 -4.45 -20.56
C PRO A 20 1.27 -4.28 -20.55
N HIS A 21 0.59 -4.77 -19.51
CA HIS A 21 -0.87 -4.75 -19.37
C HIS A 21 -1.34 -3.96 -18.14
N ALA A 22 -0.46 -3.15 -17.54
CA ALA A 22 -0.82 -2.37 -16.37
C ALA A 22 -1.90 -1.34 -16.68
N LYS A 23 -2.87 -1.26 -15.76
CA LYS A 23 -3.82 -0.16 -15.68
C LYS A 23 -3.62 0.58 -14.36
N ILE A 24 -3.30 1.87 -14.48
CA ILE A 24 -3.07 2.79 -13.37
C ILE A 24 -4.32 3.67 -13.21
N THR A 25 -4.85 3.75 -11.99
CA THR A 25 -6.02 4.59 -11.65
C THR A 25 -5.62 5.96 -11.09
N TYR A 26 -4.44 6.03 -10.48
CA TYR A 26 -4.00 7.24 -9.81
C TYR A 26 -2.47 7.34 -9.77
N VAL A 27 -1.97 8.55 -9.99
CA VAL A 27 -0.57 8.92 -9.73
C VAL A 27 -0.54 10.21 -8.93
N GLY A 28 0.24 10.26 -7.86
CA GLY A 28 0.31 11.48 -7.08
C GLY A 28 1.52 11.59 -6.18
N TRP A 29 1.97 12.83 -6.00
CA TRP A 29 2.96 13.15 -5.00
C TRP A 29 2.40 12.87 -3.60
N LEU A 30 3.13 12.07 -2.84
CA LEU A 30 2.74 11.68 -1.48
C LEU A 30 2.78 12.87 -0.49
N THR A 31 3.58 13.89 -0.81
CA THR A 31 3.67 15.11 -0.03
C THR A 31 3.65 16.33 -0.95
N LYS A 32 3.17 17.47 -0.46
CA LYS A 32 3.12 18.71 -1.24
C LYS A 32 4.52 19.15 -1.70
N GLU A 33 4.59 19.72 -2.89
CA GLU A 33 5.81 20.29 -3.44
C GLU A 33 6.38 21.38 -2.52
N SER A 34 7.71 21.46 -2.44
CA SER A 34 8.41 22.48 -1.63
C SER A 34 9.84 22.61 -2.11
N ILE A 35 10.31 23.86 -2.25
CA ILE A 35 11.67 24.21 -2.70
C ILE A 35 12.74 23.62 -1.76
N LYS A 36 12.42 23.40 -0.48
CA LYS A 36 13.36 22.88 0.52
C LYS A 36 13.49 21.36 0.52
N LYS A 37 12.70 20.64 -0.29
CA LYS A 37 12.71 19.17 -0.30
C LYS A 37 13.80 18.66 -1.21
N ARG A 38 14.68 17.84 -0.64
CA ARG A 38 15.69 17.09 -1.41
C ARG A 38 15.05 15.93 -2.17
N ASN A 39 14.16 15.18 -1.49
CA ASN A 39 13.54 13.99 -2.04
C ASN A 39 12.01 14.05 -1.87
N SER A 40 11.30 13.39 -2.78
CA SER A 40 9.86 13.18 -2.70
C SER A 40 9.53 11.72 -3.05
N SER A 41 8.28 11.34 -2.89
CA SER A 41 7.79 10.02 -3.27
C SER A 41 6.49 10.17 -4.04
N ILE A 42 6.33 9.36 -5.08
CA ILE A 42 5.09 9.24 -5.84
C ILE A 42 4.37 7.99 -5.36
N VAL A 43 3.05 8.07 -5.23
CA VAL A 43 2.16 6.92 -5.09
C VAL A 43 1.54 6.64 -6.44
N ILE A 44 1.59 5.38 -6.85
CA ILE A 44 0.98 4.88 -8.08
C ILE A 44 0.00 3.79 -7.66
N GLU A 45 -1.24 3.91 -8.10
CA GLU A 45 -2.28 2.93 -7.83
C GLU A 45 -2.50 2.08 -9.07
N PHE A 46 -2.12 0.81 -8.98
CA PHE A 46 -2.40 -0.20 -9.99
C PHE A 46 -3.71 -0.90 -9.65
N THR A 47 -4.46 -1.26 -10.69
CA THR A 47 -5.67 -2.10 -10.52
C THR A 47 -5.34 -3.56 -10.22
N GLN A 48 -4.14 -4.02 -10.58
CA GLN A 48 -3.71 -5.40 -10.48
C GLN A 48 -2.50 -5.49 -9.53
N PRO A 49 -2.57 -6.28 -8.44
CA PRO A 49 -1.46 -6.41 -7.50
C PRO A 49 -0.21 -7.02 -8.15
N GLU A 50 -0.37 -7.85 -9.19
CA GLU A 50 0.72 -8.46 -9.95
C GLU A 50 1.61 -7.39 -10.60
N MET A 51 1.00 -6.37 -11.21
CA MET A 51 1.75 -5.28 -11.86
C MET A 51 2.47 -4.41 -10.84
N ALA A 52 1.84 -4.12 -9.70
CA ALA A 52 2.49 -3.41 -8.61
C ALA A 52 3.70 -4.20 -8.07
N ASN A 53 3.55 -5.51 -7.89
CA ASN A 53 4.61 -6.39 -7.40
C ASN A 53 5.77 -6.51 -8.41
N ALA A 54 5.48 -6.57 -9.71
CA ALA A 54 6.49 -6.55 -10.76
C ALA A 54 7.35 -5.27 -10.70
N ILE A 55 6.72 -4.11 -10.51
CA ILE A 55 7.44 -2.83 -10.31
C ILE A 55 8.22 -2.79 -9.00
N ILE A 56 7.69 -3.34 -7.90
CA ILE A 56 8.41 -3.42 -6.63
C ILE A 56 9.67 -4.28 -6.78
N TYR A 57 9.59 -5.38 -7.54
CA TYR A 57 10.71 -6.29 -7.78
C TYR A 57 11.75 -5.71 -8.76
N ALA A 58 11.31 -5.22 -9.92
CA ALA A 58 12.20 -4.78 -11.00
C ALA A 58 12.72 -3.35 -10.83
N GLY A 59 12.04 -2.54 -10.01
CA GLY A 59 12.23 -1.09 -9.94
C GLY A 59 11.31 -0.34 -10.91
N PHE A 60 11.17 0.95 -10.67
CA PHE A 60 10.31 1.83 -11.45
C PHE A 60 11.13 2.76 -12.33
N LEU A 61 10.99 2.61 -13.65
CA LEU A 61 11.63 3.50 -14.61
C LEU A 61 10.83 4.80 -14.72
N TRP A 62 11.51 5.92 -14.50
CA TRP A 62 10.94 7.25 -14.64
C TRP A 62 12.02 8.24 -15.06
N GLU A 63 11.78 8.93 -16.19
CA GLU A 63 12.71 9.93 -16.72
C GLU A 63 14.15 9.38 -16.89
N GLY A 64 14.25 8.12 -17.34
CA GLY A 64 15.54 7.45 -17.59
C GLY A 64 16.26 6.92 -16.36
N LEU A 65 15.68 7.03 -15.16
CA LEU A 65 16.24 6.51 -13.92
C LEU A 65 15.36 5.42 -13.32
N ILE A 66 15.99 4.40 -12.75
CA ILE A 66 15.30 3.32 -12.04
C ILE A 66 15.26 3.64 -10.55
N TYR A 67 14.04 3.67 -9.99
CA TYR A 67 13.80 3.98 -8.58
C TYR A 67 13.34 2.75 -7.80
N ASN A 68 13.86 2.60 -6.59
CA ASN A 68 13.41 1.59 -5.65
C ASN A 68 11.96 1.84 -5.24
N CYS A 69 11.15 0.80 -5.33
CA CYS A 69 9.74 0.84 -5.00
C CYS A 69 9.42 -0.03 -3.79
N GLN A 70 8.36 0.34 -3.09
CA GLN A 70 7.87 -0.40 -1.95
C GLN A 70 6.34 -0.35 -1.92
N LEU A 71 5.73 -1.36 -1.33
CA LEU A 71 4.30 -1.37 -1.08
C LEU A 71 3.89 -0.12 -0.28
N TYR A 72 2.92 0.62 -0.82
CA TYR A 72 2.36 1.78 -0.15
C TYR A 72 1.29 1.34 0.85
N ASP A 73 1.62 1.38 2.14
CA ASP A 73 0.69 1.13 3.22
C ASP A 73 0.40 2.43 3.99
N ARG A 74 -0.88 2.80 4.05
CA ARG A 74 -1.35 3.98 4.79
C ARG A 74 -1.18 3.82 6.30
N SER A 75 -1.14 2.60 6.83
CA SER A 75 -0.96 2.29 8.25
C SER A 75 0.44 2.66 8.75
N CYS A 76 1.43 2.63 7.84
CA CYS A 76 2.84 2.96 8.05
C CYS A 76 3.11 4.47 8.08
N ARG A 77 2.08 5.31 8.21
CA ARG A 77 2.19 6.76 8.22
C ARG A 77 1.51 7.34 9.45
N ILE A 78 2.13 8.36 10.02
CA ILE A 78 1.48 9.22 11.00
C ILE A 78 0.52 10.12 10.26
N LYS A 79 -0.75 10.07 10.65
CA LYS A 79 -1.79 10.94 10.13
C LYS A 79 -2.39 11.68 11.30
N GLN A 80 -2.03 12.95 11.45
CA GLN A 80 -2.55 13.82 12.50
C GLN A 80 -3.67 14.71 11.94
N CYS A 81 -4.83 14.66 12.57
CA CYS A 81 -5.94 15.53 12.24
C CYS A 81 -5.65 16.95 12.74
N LEU A 82 -5.60 17.95 11.86
CA LEU A 82 -5.34 19.34 12.28
C LEU A 82 -6.57 20.06 12.87
N ARG A 83 -7.72 19.37 12.96
CA ARG A 83 -8.94 19.88 13.61
C ARG A 83 -9.00 19.53 15.09
N CYS A 84 -8.82 18.25 15.44
CA CYS A 84 -8.88 17.77 16.83
C CYS A 84 -7.52 17.34 17.40
N TYR A 85 -6.47 17.32 16.58
CA TYR A 85 -5.10 16.86 16.87
C TYR A 85 -4.90 15.37 17.10
N ASP A 86 -5.96 14.57 17.09
CA ASP A 86 -5.87 13.12 17.22
C ASP A 86 -5.28 12.44 15.97
N TYR A 87 -4.87 11.20 16.12
CA TYR A 87 -4.24 10.40 15.06
C TYR A 87 -5.25 9.52 14.32
N GLY A 88 -4.86 9.03 13.14
CA GLY A 88 -5.62 8.05 12.34
C GLY A 88 -6.54 8.64 11.26
N HIS A 89 -6.92 9.91 11.36
CA HIS A 89 -7.82 10.58 10.40
C HIS A 89 -7.32 11.96 9.97
N ILE A 90 -7.93 12.52 8.92
CA ILE A 90 -7.64 13.88 8.42
C ILE A 90 -8.78 14.85 8.77
N GLY A 91 -8.49 16.15 8.78
CA GLY A 91 -9.46 17.18 9.15
C GLY A 91 -10.72 17.22 8.30
N THR A 92 -10.65 16.86 7.02
CA THR A 92 -11.83 16.80 6.13
C THR A 92 -12.82 15.70 6.50
N GLN A 93 -12.37 14.68 7.23
CA GLN A 93 -13.19 13.55 7.70
C GLN A 93 -13.53 13.67 9.20
N CYS A 94 -13.14 14.77 9.85
CA CYS A 94 -13.25 14.94 11.28
C CYS A 94 -14.56 15.68 11.65
N SER A 95 -15.43 15.05 12.43
CA SER A 95 -16.62 15.69 13.00
C SER A 95 -16.41 16.26 14.40
N ALA A 96 -15.23 16.05 15.01
CA ALA A 96 -14.94 16.51 16.36
C ALA A 96 -14.82 18.04 16.44
N PRO A 97 -15.08 18.64 17.62
CA PRO A 97 -14.90 20.07 17.85
C PRO A 97 -13.47 20.53 17.51
N GLN A 98 -13.38 21.74 16.95
CA GLN A 98 -12.10 22.38 16.64
C GLN A 98 -11.31 22.62 17.94
N LYS A 99 -10.02 22.29 17.92
CA LYS A 99 -9.08 22.61 18.99
C LYS A 99 -7.92 23.43 18.43
N CYS A 100 -7.34 24.28 19.26
CA CYS A 100 -6.14 25.02 18.94
C CYS A 100 -4.89 24.20 19.30
N GLY A 101 -3.98 24.02 18.35
CA GLY A 101 -2.75 23.26 18.55
C GLY A 101 -1.67 23.99 19.35
N TYR A 102 -1.90 25.26 19.68
CA TYR A 102 -1.03 26.05 20.55
C TYR A 102 -1.52 26.08 22.01
N CYS A 103 -2.81 26.32 22.25
CA CYS A 103 -3.36 26.54 23.61
C CYS A 103 -4.47 25.55 24.02
N ALA A 104 -4.85 24.60 23.17
CA ALA A 104 -5.95 23.65 23.36
C ALA A 104 -7.37 24.26 23.46
N GLY A 105 -7.54 25.56 23.15
CA GLY A 105 -8.85 26.23 23.14
C GLY A 105 -9.74 25.87 21.94
N GLY A 106 -11.02 26.24 21.97
CA GLY A 106 -12.05 25.89 20.98
C GLY A 106 -12.03 26.71 19.68
N HIS A 107 -10.87 26.96 19.10
CA HIS A 107 -10.70 27.74 17.86
C HIS A 107 -9.60 27.15 16.97
N GLY A 108 -9.53 27.57 15.71
CA GLY A 108 -8.50 27.12 14.78
C GLY A 108 -7.13 27.69 15.14
N SER A 109 -6.05 26.92 15.00
CA SER A 109 -4.68 27.40 15.34
C SER A 109 -4.22 28.66 14.62
N ARG A 110 -4.87 29.01 13.50
CA ARG A 110 -4.60 30.25 12.74
C ARG A 110 -5.15 31.49 13.46
N ASP A 111 -6.21 31.31 14.25
CA ASP A 111 -6.96 32.37 14.92
C ASP A 111 -6.59 32.48 16.41
N CYS A 112 -5.46 31.87 16.79
CA CYS A 112 -5.00 31.86 18.18
C CYS A 112 -4.39 33.21 18.57
N SER A 113 -5.14 34.00 19.33
CA SER A 113 -4.71 35.32 19.82
C SER A 113 -3.59 35.25 20.86
N VAL A 114 -3.50 34.16 21.62
CA VAL A 114 -2.49 33.97 22.67
C VAL A 114 -1.16 33.43 22.15
N LYS A 115 -1.10 33.01 20.89
CA LYS A 115 0.14 32.52 20.27
C LYS A 115 1.13 33.68 20.16
N GLY A 116 2.26 33.58 20.89
CA GLY A 116 3.34 34.56 20.82
C GLY A 116 3.19 35.71 21.81
N SER A 117 2.20 35.68 22.69
CA SER A 117 2.14 36.64 23.81
C SER A 117 3.31 36.40 24.78
N PRO A 118 3.82 37.44 25.46
CA PRO A 118 4.87 37.30 26.46
C PRO A 118 4.48 36.27 27.52
N GLY A 119 5.39 35.35 27.86
CA GLY A 119 5.16 34.30 28.85
C GLY A 119 4.21 33.17 28.42
N PHE A 120 3.74 33.14 27.16
CA PHE A 120 2.86 32.08 26.69
C PHE A 120 3.54 30.71 26.75
N LYS A 121 2.90 29.76 27.44
CA LYS A 121 3.29 28.36 27.46
C LYS A 121 2.28 27.55 26.65
N PRO A 122 2.70 26.89 25.56
CA PRO A 122 1.78 26.10 24.76
C PRO A 122 1.23 24.93 25.56
N LYS A 123 -0.02 24.55 25.26
CA LYS A 123 -0.70 23.40 25.86
C LYS A 123 -1.11 22.44 24.76
N CYS A 124 -0.69 21.18 24.89
CA CYS A 124 -0.99 20.15 23.93
C CYS A 124 -2.48 19.76 24.03
N ALA A 125 -3.18 19.81 22.90
CA ALA A 125 -4.61 19.46 22.81
C ALA A 125 -4.91 17.96 23.05
N LEU A 126 -3.88 17.09 23.04
CA LEU A 126 -4.00 15.65 23.26
C LEU A 126 -3.58 15.23 24.67
N CYS A 127 -2.32 15.48 25.05
CA CYS A 127 -1.80 15.01 26.33
C CYS A 127 -1.85 16.06 27.45
N GLY A 128 -2.24 17.31 27.15
CA GLY A 128 -2.26 18.41 28.12
C GLY A 128 -0.89 18.97 28.52
N GLY A 129 0.21 18.40 28.02
CA GLY A 129 1.58 18.82 28.34
C GLY A 129 1.97 20.20 27.79
N ILE A 130 3.09 20.73 28.29
CA ILE A 130 3.58 22.09 27.98
C ILE A 130 4.36 22.09 26.65
N HIS A 131 3.66 21.86 25.54
CA HIS A 131 4.20 21.89 24.19
C HIS A 131 3.06 22.01 23.16
N THR A 132 3.38 22.33 21.90
CA THR A 132 2.38 22.34 20.82
C THR A 132 1.92 20.92 20.48
N ALA A 133 0.73 20.82 19.88
CA ALA A 133 0.10 19.54 19.58
C ALA A 133 0.84 18.68 18.55
N TRP A 134 1.76 19.24 17.77
CA TRP A 134 2.63 18.53 16.81
C TRP A 134 4.06 18.32 17.30
N ASN A 135 4.37 18.67 18.56
CA ASN A 135 5.72 18.48 19.11
C ASN A 135 6.12 16.99 19.05
N ALA A 136 7.36 16.71 18.61
CA ALA A 136 7.89 15.37 18.49
C ALA A 136 7.97 14.64 19.83
N ALA A 137 8.25 15.34 20.92
CA ALA A 137 8.38 14.76 22.27
C ALA A 137 7.03 14.48 22.95
N CYS A 138 5.90 14.77 22.31
CA CYS A 138 4.57 14.47 22.85
C CYS A 138 4.42 12.96 23.12
N PRO A 139 4.03 12.50 24.34
CA PRO A 139 3.84 11.09 24.63
C PRO A 139 2.81 10.41 23.71
N ALA A 140 1.72 11.11 23.37
CA ALA A 140 0.72 10.60 22.42
C ALA A 140 1.32 10.43 21.01
N ARG A 141 2.19 11.35 20.59
CA ARG A 141 2.90 11.25 19.30
C ARG A 141 3.90 10.10 19.29
N GLN A 142 4.63 9.90 20.38
CA GLN A 142 5.57 8.80 20.52
C GLN A 142 4.87 7.43 20.45
N LYS A 143 3.72 7.30 21.12
CA LYS A 143 2.87 6.10 21.03
C LYS A 143 2.42 5.83 19.58
N GLU A 144 1.98 6.86 18.88
CA GLU A 144 1.60 6.73 17.46
C GLU A 144 2.80 6.40 16.57
N MET A 145 3.97 6.97 16.84
CA MET A 145 5.22 6.63 16.15
C MET A 145 5.58 5.15 16.31
N GLN A 146 5.45 4.61 17.52
CA GLN A 146 5.68 3.19 17.80
C GLN A 146 4.68 2.30 17.04
N ARG A 147 3.40 2.68 17.01
CA ARG A 147 2.37 1.97 16.20
C ARG A 147 2.75 1.94 14.73
N VAL A 148 3.18 3.07 14.18
CA VAL A 148 3.61 3.20 12.79
C VAL A 148 4.85 2.37 12.52
N GLU A 149 5.83 2.35 13.43
CA GLU A 149 7.05 1.57 13.26
C GLU A 149 6.76 0.06 13.27
N LYS A 150 5.92 -0.40 14.21
CA LYS A 150 5.43 -1.78 14.21
C LYS A 150 4.71 -2.13 12.90
N ALA A 151 3.90 -1.21 12.38
CA ALA A 151 3.22 -1.43 11.09
C ALA A 151 4.22 -1.58 9.94
N LYS A 152 5.31 -0.80 9.91
CA LYS A 152 6.36 -0.95 8.88
C LYS A 152 7.07 -2.30 8.99
N GLN A 153 7.36 -2.76 10.21
CA GLN A 153 8.00 -4.05 10.44
C GLN A 153 7.13 -5.23 9.98
N LEU A 154 5.82 -5.11 10.19
CA LEU A 154 4.84 -6.12 9.78
C LEU A 154 4.37 -5.98 8.33
N ARG A 155 4.78 -4.93 7.62
CA ARG A 155 4.33 -4.65 6.27
C ARG A 155 4.91 -5.70 5.32
N ASN A 156 4.03 -6.35 4.57
CA ASN A 156 4.43 -7.24 3.48
C ASN A 156 5.28 -6.48 2.45
N HIS A 157 6.30 -7.15 1.92
CA HIS A 157 7.11 -6.59 0.85
C HIS A 157 6.30 -6.39 -0.44
N TYR A 158 5.39 -7.34 -0.72
CA TYR A 158 4.52 -7.39 -1.88
C TYR A 158 3.03 -7.35 -1.51
N TRP A 159 2.18 -6.96 -2.46
CA TRP A 159 0.75 -7.11 -2.34
C TRP A 159 0.37 -8.60 -2.35
N PRO A 160 -0.54 -9.05 -1.47
CA PRO A 160 -1.01 -10.42 -1.50
C PRO A 160 -1.73 -10.69 -2.82
N ILE A 161 -1.30 -11.73 -3.53
CA ILE A 161 -1.96 -12.22 -4.74
C ILE A 161 -2.80 -13.41 -4.34
N PRO A 162 -4.14 -13.35 -4.49
CA PRO A 162 -4.96 -14.53 -4.24
C PRO A 162 -4.56 -15.65 -5.21
N PRO A 163 -4.52 -16.91 -4.77
CA PRO A 163 -4.21 -18.02 -5.67
C PRO A 163 -5.20 -18.00 -6.83
N ARG A 164 -4.66 -17.98 -8.06
CA ARG A 164 -5.47 -18.01 -9.27
C ARG A 164 -6.26 -19.31 -9.24
N ARG A 165 -7.60 -19.24 -9.29
CA ARG A 165 -8.44 -20.44 -9.44
C ARG A 165 -8.02 -21.08 -10.76
N THR A 166 -7.27 -22.18 -10.69
CA THR A 166 -7.06 -23.03 -11.85
C THR A 166 -8.44 -23.59 -12.19
N ALA A 167 -8.94 -23.27 -13.38
CA ALA A 167 -10.05 -24.04 -13.93
C ALA A 167 -9.57 -25.50 -13.94
N SER A 168 -10.27 -26.36 -13.20
CA SER A 168 -10.01 -27.79 -13.17
C SER A 168 -9.87 -28.27 -14.61
N ALA A 169 -8.71 -28.77 -14.98
CA ALA A 169 -8.56 -29.53 -16.20
C ALA A 169 -9.45 -30.76 -16.04
N THR A 170 -10.65 -30.72 -16.63
CA THR A 170 -11.41 -31.94 -16.89
C THR A 170 -10.61 -32.72 -17.91
N ASP A 171 -9.84 -33.66 -17.38
CA ASP A 171 -9.11 -34.67 -18.11
C ASP A 171 -10.09 -35.43 -19.01
N SER A 172 -9.87 -35.36 -20.31
CA SER A 172 -10.59 -36.15 -21.31
C SER A 172 -9.58 -36.69 -22.29
N HIS A 173 -8.68 -37.54 -21.79
CA HIS A 173 -7.92 -38.46 -22.64
C HIS A 173 -8.58 -39.84 -22.61
N ASN A 174 -9.47 -40.03 -23.57
CA ASN A 174 -9.91 -41.34 -24.02
C ASN A 174 -8.85 -41.90 -24.98
N LYS A 175 -8.12 -42.94 -24.57
CA LYS A 175 -7.46 -43.90 -25.48
C LYS A 175 -7.39 -45.28 -24.81
N THR A 176 -8.41 -46.09 -25.04
CA THR A 176 -8.32 -47.56 -25.00
C THR A 176 -7.34 -48.04 -26.08
N GLY A 177 -6.19 -48.58 -25.64
CA GLY A 177 -5.35 -49.45 -26.46
C GLY A 177 -5.82 -50.91 -26.37
N PRO A 178 -5.58 -51.75 -27.39
CA PRO A 178 -6.09 -53.11 -27.42
C PRO A 178 -5.30 -54.02 -26.46
N THR A 179 -6.03 -54.73 -25.60
CA THR A 179 -5.50 -55.74 -24.69
C THR A 179 -5.19 -57.01 -25.49
N LEU A 180 -3.91 -57.40 -25.53
CA LEU A 180 -3.46 -58.70 -26.00
C LEU A 180 -3.69 -59.70 -24.85
N SER A 181 -4.63 -60.61 -25.00
CA SER A 181 -4.89 -61.69 -24.03
C SER A 181 -4.33 -63.01 -24.55
N THR A 182 -3.32 -63.51 -23.84
CA THR A 182 -2.78 -64.88 -23.90
C THR A 182 -3.51 -65.79 -22.92
N SER A 183 -4.00 -66.93 -23.41
CA SER A 183 -4.31 -68.16 -22.64
C SER A 183 -4.44 -69.30 -23.66
N SER A 184 -3.43 -70.17 -23.83
CA SER A 184 -3.17 -71.39 -23.05
C SER A 184 -4.36 -72.36 -23.07
N SER A 185 -4.32 -73.29 -24.02
CA SER A 185 -5.20 -74.45 -24.13
C SER A 185 -4.35 -75.70 -23.99
N ASP A 186 -4.60 -76.49 -22.94
CA ASP A 186 -4.28 -77.92 -22.85
C ASP A 186 -5.44 -78.55 -22.08
N ASP A 187 -6.14 -79.53 -22.64
CA ASP A 187 -5.74 -80.93 -22.52
C ASP A 187 -6.88 -81.86 -22.98
N THR A 188 -6.49 -83.09 -23.34
CA THR A 188 -7.24 -84.35 -23.34
C THR A 188 -7.73 -84.90 -24.69
N THR A 189 -6.87 -85.72 -25.31
CA THR A 189 -7.32 -86.90 -26.06
C THR A 189 -6.37 -88.08 -25.80
N GLY A 190 -6.87 -89.05 -25.03
CA GLY A 190 -6.33 -90.41 -24.94
C GLY A 190 -7.30 -91.40 -25.59
N PRO A 191 -6.84 -92.42 -26.34
CA PRO A 191 -7.70 -93.26 -27.16
C PRO A 191 -8.15 -94.54 -26.43
N ALA A 192 -9.30 -95.09 -26.84
CA ALA A 192 -9.64 -96.50 -26.64
C ALA A 192 -10.55 -96.99 -27.78
N THR A 193 -10.14 -98.14 -28.34
CA THR A 193 -10.77 -99.05 -29.34
C THR A 193 -10.89 -98.60 -30.78
#